data_AF-A0A1A9QEH7-F1
#
_entry.id   AF-A0A1A9QEH7-F1
#
_cell.length_a   1.000
_cell.length_b   1.000
_cell.length_c   1.000
_cell.angle_alpha   90.00
_cell.angle_beta   90.00
_cell.angle_gamma   90.00
#
_symmetry.space_group_name_H-M   'P 1'
#
loop_
_entity.id
_entity.type
_entity.pdbx_description
1 polymer ?
#
loop_
_entity_poly.entity_id
_entity_poly.type
_entity_poly.pdbx_seq_one_letter_code
_entity_poly.pdbx_strand_id
1 'polypeptide(L)'
;MRVLALDIGSKKTGIALSSLNQEIIFPLNKLVLKEFKGNLFFEMLKKQLNRVWEEIDTVVIGKVNQDNAIADLIDQVTRLLKAWTNWEVILISETNSTVDSRALLNRAGYRGKKKANKVDSYAALLFLFDFFKTEVLVNF
;
A
#
# COMPACT_ATOMS: atom_id res chain seq x y z
N MET A 1 7.15 15.20 5.79
CA MET A 1 6.86 13.84 6.31
C MET A 1 6.34 12.99 5.16
N ARG A 2 6.35 11.67 5.28
CA ARG A 2 6.06 10.73 4.19
C ARG A 2 4.69 10.11 4.35
N VAL A 3 4.06 9.89 3.19
CA VAL A 3 2.80 9.16 3.10
C VAL A 3 3.09 7.73 2.63
N LEU A 4 2.63 6.75 3.40
CA LEU A 4 2.67 5.32 3.10
C LEU A 4 1.33 4.93 2.45
N ALA A 5 1.35 4.06 1.44
CA ALA A 5 0.14 3.40 0.96
C ALA A 5 0.26 1.88 1.08
N LEU A 6 -0.83 1.25 1.50
CA LEU A 6 -0.94 -0.19 1.68
C LEU A 6 -2.12 -0.76 0.89
N ASP A 7 -1.86 -1.80 0.12
CA ASP A 7 -2.88 -2.65 -0.51
C ASP A 7 -2.95 -3.98 0.26
N ILE A 8 -4.02 -4.17 1.05
CA ILE A 8 -4.12 -5.28 2.02
C ILE A 8 -4.81 -6.49 1.38
N GLY A 9 -4.02 -7.51 1.10
CA GLY A 9 -4.51 -8.84 0.73
C GLY A 9 -4.28 -9.88 1.83
N SER A 10 -4.99 -11.01 1.74
CA SER A 10 -4.91 -12.10 2.74
C SER A 10 -3.53 -12.75 2.89
N LYS A 11 -2.67 -12.64 1.88
CA LYS A 11 -1.30 -13.21 1.86
C LYS A 11 -0.22 -12.21 1.46
N LYS A 12 -0.61 -11.11 0.84
CA LYS A 12 0.31 -10.16 0.24
C LYS A 12 -0.18 -8.76 0.57
N THR A 13 0.75 -7.90 0.95
CA THR A 13 0.46 -6.48 1.13
C THR A 13 1.33 -5.67 0.20
N GLY A 14 0.70 -5.01 -0.77
CA GLY A 14 1.37 -4.03 -1.61
C GLY A 14 1.80 -2.81 -0.79
N ILE A 15 2.96 -2.24 -1.11
CA ILE A 15 3.48 -1.07 -0.42
C ILE A 15 3.92 -0.03 -1.44
N ALA A 16 3.56 1.22 -1.22
CA ALA A 16 4.12 2.38 -1.90
C ALA A 16 4.41 3.51 -0.91
N LEU A 17 5.32 4.42 -1.27
CA LEU A 17 5.79 5.48 -0.38
C LEU A 17 6.01 6.78 -1.17
N SER A 18 5.79 7.92 -0.52
CA SER A 18 6.18 9.22 -1.04
C SER A 18 7.66 9.55 -0.72
N SER A 19 8.23 10.48 -1.48
CA SER A 19 9.41 11.22 -1.08
C SER A 19 9.11 12.12 0.12
N LEU A 20 10.17 12.63 0.77
CA LEU A 20 10.05 13.47 1.95
C LEU A 20 9.34 14.81 1.67
N ASN A 21 9.55 15.36 0.47
CA ASN A 21 8.87 16.55 -0.05
C ASN A 21 7.53 16.24 -0.75
N GLN A 22 7.12 14.97 -0.77
CA GLN A 22 5.86 14.50 -1.35
C GLN A 22 5.67 14.72 -2.86
N GLU A 23 6.72 15.14 -3.59
CA GLU A 23 6.65 15.33 -5.05
C GLU A 23 6.73 14.02 -5.85
N ILE A 24 7.31 12.96 -5.28
CA ILE A 24 7.55 11.69 -5.97
C ILE A 24 6.90 10.57 -5.17
N ILE A 25 6.21 9.67 -5.86
CA ILE A 25 5.69 8.42 -5.29
C ILE A 25 6.29 7.20 -5.99
N PHE A 26 6.57 6.14 -5.23
CA PHE A 26 7.20 4.94 -5.77
C PHE A 26 6.72 3.67 -5.06
N PRO A 27 6.58 2.55 -5.80
CA PRO A 27 6.25 1.26 -5.22
C PRO A 27 7.47 0.66 -4.51
N LEU A 28 7.23 -0.02 -3.39
CA LEU A 28 8.22 -0.85 -2.70
C LEU A 28 7.93 -2.34 -2.91
N ASN A 29 8.81 -3.20 -2.42
CA ASN A 29 8.52 -4.63 -2.38
C ASN A 29 7.26 -4.90 -1.54
N LYS A 30 6.46 -5.88 -1.92
CA LYS A 30 5.31 -6.28 -1.10
C LYS A 30 5.74 -7.11 0.10
N LEU A 31 4.94 -7.06 1.16
CA LEU A 31 5.02 -8.06 2.23
C LEU A 31 4.34 -9.34 1.77
N VAL A 32 4.88 -10.48 2.19
CA VAL A 32 4.29 -11.79 1.93
C VAL A 32 4.17 -12.53 3.25
N LEU A 33 2.94 -12.84 3.63
CA LEU A 33 2.58 -13.58 4.83
C LEU A 33 1.87 -14.88 4.40
N LYS A 34 2.24 -16.00 5.02
CA LYS A 34 1.51 -17.27 4.81
C LYS A 34 0.10 -17.20 5.42
N GLU A 35 0.01 -16.53 6.55
CA GLU A 35 -1.19 -16.29 7.36
C GLU A 35 -1.03 -14.92 8.02
N PHE A 36 -2.11 -14.15 8.12
CA PHE A 36 -2.07 -12.86 8.79
C PHE A 36 -2.01 -13.03 10.30
N LYS A 37 -0.99 -12.42 10.92
CA LYS A 37 -0.86 -12.24 12.36
C LYS A 37 -0.44 -10.80 12.62
N GLY A 38 -1.23 -10.06 13.38
CA GLY A 38 -1.08 -8.61 13.51
C GLY A 38 0.31 -8.14 13.95
N ASN A 39 0.89 -8.81 14.95
CA ASN A 39 2.24 -8.55 15.43
C ASN A 39 3.30 -8.81 14.35
N LEU A 40 3.23 -9.97 13.69
CA LEU A 40 4.16 -10.34 12.63
C LEU A 40 4.07 -9.39 11.44
N PHE A 41 2.84 -9.00 11.05
CA PHE A 41 2.62 -8.02 9.99
C PHE A 41 3.34 -6.70 10.30
N PHE A 42 3.14 -6.18 11.51
CA PHE A 42 3.74 -4.91 11.92
C PHE A 42 5.26 -4.99 12.06
N GLU A 43 5.80 -6.07 12.62
CA GLU A 43 7.25 -6.29 12.69
C GLU A 43 7.89 -6.31 11.30
N MET A 44 7.25 -7.01 10.35
CA MET A 44 7.73 -7.06 8.97
C MET A 44 7.62 -5.70 8.27
N LEU A 45 6.53 -4.97 8.50
CA LEU A 45 6.35 -3.61 7.97
C LEU A 45 7.41 -2.66 8.52
N LYS A 46 7.65 -2.69 9.85
CA LYS A 46 8.68 -1.88 10.51
C LYS A 46 10.08 -2.23 10.04
N LYS A 47 10.37 -3.52 9.84
CA LYS A 47 11.65 -3.97 9.27
C LYS A 47 11.84 -3.46 7.85
N GLN A 48 10.81 -3.54 7.01
CA GLN A 48 10.88 -3.09 5.62
C GLN A 48 11.05 -1.58 5.50
N LEU A 49 10.42 -0.82 6.39
CA LEU A 49 10.42 0.65 6.39
C LEU A 49 11.42 1.23 7.39
N ASN A 50 12.36 0.45 7.92
CA ASN A 50 13.19 0.81 9.08
C ASN A 50 13.92 2.16 8.94
N ARG A 51 14.37 2.51 7.73
CA ARG A 51 15.11 3.75 7.44
C ARG A 51 14.23 5.00 7.41
N VAL A 52 12.92 4.82 7.24
CA VAL A 52 11.96 5.91 7.02
C VAL A 52 10.78 5.81 7.99
N TRP A 53 10.80 4.88 8.94
CA TRP A 53 9.67 4.58 9.82
C TRP A 53 9.22 5.81 10.60
N GLU A 54 10.18 6.54 11.16
CA GLU A 54 9.95 7.78 11.93
C GLU A 54 9.60 8.98 11.03
N GLU A 55 9.76 8.86 9.71
CA GLU A 55 9.40 9.92 8.75
C GLU A 55 7.95 9.80 8.26
N ILE A 56 7.26 8.70 8.58
CA ILE A 56 5.88 8.45 8.18
C ILE A 56 4.94 9.07 9.21
N ASP A 57 3.95 9.81 8.75
CA ASP A 57 2.86 10.39 9.55
C ASP A 57 1.48 10.01 9.04
N THR A 58 1.36 9.64 7.76
CA THR A 58 0.08 9.27 7.16
C THR A 58 0.20 7.92 6.47
N VAL A 59 -0.81 7.08 6.65
CA VAL A 59 -0.98 5.82 5.93
C VAL A 59 -2.33 5.78 5.23
N VAL A 60 -2.29 5.52 3.94
CA VAL A 60 -3.45 5.36 3.06
C VAL A 60 -3.67 3.88 2.83
N ILE A 61 -4.90 3.40 3.01
CA ILE A 61 -5.27 2.00 2.80
C ILE A 61 -6.45 1.92 1.84
N GLY A 62 -6.33 1.05 0.84
CA GLY A 62 -7.46 0.71 -0.02
C GLY A 62 -8.57 0.03 0.77
N LYS A 63 -9.79 0.55 0.70
CA LYS A 63 -10.99 -0.01 1.35
C LYS A 63 -11.87 -0.69 0.31
N VAL A 64 -12.20 -1.95 0.59
CA VAL A 64 -13.17 -2.72 -0.20
C VAL A 64 -14.58 -2.42 0.33
N ASN A 65 -15.53 -2.08 -0.56
CA ASN A 65 -16.94 -1.81 -0.19
C ASN A 65 -17.78 -3.10 -0.09
N GLN A 66 -17.20 -4.19 0.39
CA GLN A 66 -17.87 -5.48 0.52
C GLN A 66 -17.60 -6.06 1.90
N ASP A 67 -18.65 -6.54 2.57
CA ASP A 67 -18.53 -7.27 3.84
C ASP A 67 -17.94 -8.65 3.56
N ASN A 68 -16.61 -8.72 3.61
CA ASN A 68 -15.85 -9.94 3.37
C ASN A 68 -14.61 -10.00 4.28
N ALA A 69 -13.93 -11.15 4.28
CA ALA A 69 -12.76 -11.38 5.11
C ALA A 69 -11.59 -10.38 4.87
N ILE A 70 -11.55 -9.71 3.71
CA ILE A 70 -10.55 -8.67 3.43
C ILE A 70 -10.93 -7.36 4.13
N ALA A 71 -12.22 -7.00 4.17
CA ALA A 71 -12.69 -5.84 4.93
C ALA A 71 -12.38 -6.00 6.43
N ASP A 72 -12.65 -7.17 7.00
CA ASP A 72 -12.30 -7.47 8.40
C ASP A 72 -10.78 -7.34 8.65
N LEU A 73 -9.98 -7.79 7.68
CA LEU A 73 -8.53 -7.69 7.75
C LEU A 73 -8.04 -6.23 7.67
N ILE A 74 -8.62 -5.42 6.78
CA ILE A 74 -8.33 -3.98 6.68
C ILE A 74 -8.67 -3.28 7.99
N ASP A 75 -9.80 -3.61 8.60
CA ASP A 75 -10.21 -3.08 9.89
C ASP A 75 -9.24 -3.48 11.00
N GLN A 76 -8.80 -4.74 11.01
CA GLN A 76 -7.80 -5.22 11.96
C GLN A 76 -6.47 -4.49 11.81
N VAL A 77 -5.96 -4.34 10.58
CA VAL A 77 -4.73 -3.59 10.28
C VAL A 77 -4.86 -2.13 10.69
N THR A 78 -5.99 -1.49 10.37
CA THR A 78 -6.29 -0.11 10.74
C THR A 78 -6.23 0.10 12.24
N ARG A 79 -6.85 -0.80 13.03
CA ARG A 79 -6.80 -0.75 14.49
C ARG A 79 -5.38 -0.90 15.03
N LEU A 80 -4.60 -1.83 14.48
CA LEU A 80 -3.20 -2.04 14.89
C LEU A 80 -2.33 -0.82 14.60
N LEU A 81 -2.46 -0.22 13.41
CA LEU A 81 -1.71 0.98 13.05
C LEU A 81 -2.04 2.14 13.99
N LYS A 82 -3.33 2.38 14.27
CA LYS A 82 -3.76 3.41 15.23
C LYS A 82 -3.29 3.14 16.67
N ALA A 83 -3.17 1.87 17.05
CA ALA A 83 -2.74 1.52 18.41
C ALA A 83 -1.22 1.63 18.60
N TRP A 84 -0.44 1.37 17.55
CA TRP A 84 1.02 1.19 17.66
C TRP A 84 1.83 2.32 16.99
N THR A 85 1.16 3.27 16.36
CA THR A 85 1.76 4.44 15.73
C THR A 85 0.90 5.68 16.02
N ASN A 86 1.49 6.86 15.79
CA ASN A 86 0.74 8.12 15.80
C ASN A 86 0.28 8.52 14.39
N TRP A 87 0.24 7.57 13.45
CA TRP A 87 -0.06 7.88 12.05
C TRP A 87 -1.55 8.18 11.87
N GLU A 88 -1.83 9.16 11.02
CA GLU A 88 -3.17 9.34 10.45
C GLU A 88 -3.46 8.18 9.49
N VAL A 89 -4.57 7.47 9.73
CA VAL A 89 -4.99 6.34 8.88
C VAL A 89 -6.18 6.77 8.03
N ILE A 90 -5.97 6.83 6.71
CA ILE A 90 -6.95 7.27 5.72
C ILE A 90 -7.38 6.06 4.88
N LEU A 91 -8.69 5.84 4.78
CA LEU A 91 -9.26 4.79 3.95
C LEU A 91 -9.77 5.38 2.63
N ILE A 92 -9.29 4.88 1.50
CA ILE A 92 -9.72 5.31 0.16
C ILE A 92 -10.52 4.19 -0.49
N SER A 93 -11.65 4.52 -1.12
CA SER A 93 -12.47 3.52 -1.82
C SER A 93 -11.67 2.88 -2.96
N GLU A 94 -11.55 1.55 -2.91
CA GLU A 94 -10.94 0.79 -3.98
C GLU A 94 -11.94 0.63 -5.13
N THR A 95 -11.81 1.44 -6.18
CA THR A 95 -12.54 1.21 -7.44
C THR A 95 -11.53 0.97 -8.56
N ASN A 96 -11.60 -0.21 -9.18
CA ASN A 96 -10.82 -0.63 -10.34
C ASN A 96 -9.28 -0.64 -10.23
N SER A 97 -8.69 -0.31 -9.07
CA SER A 97 -7.23 -0.29 -8.80
C SER A 97 -6.45 -1.49 -9.36
N THR A 98 -6.96 -2.71 -9.23
CA THR A 98 -6.31 -3.92 -9.73
C THR A 98 -6.30 -3.98 -11.26
N VAL A 99 -7.40 -3.57 -11.92
CA VAL A 99 -7.49 -3.49 -13.38
C VAL A 99 -6.57 -2.39 -13.88
N ASP A 100 -6.59 -1.24 -13.21
CA ASP A 100 -5.79 -0.07 -13.56
C ASP A 100 -4.29 -0.34 -13.38
N SER A 101 -3.91 -1.02 -12.29
CA SER A 101 -2.54 -1.47 -12.05
C SER A 101 -2.06 -2.42 -13.14
N ARG A 102 -2.93 -3.36 -13.57
CA ARG A 102 -2.62 -4.30 -14.65
C ARG A 102 -2.47 -3.58 -15.99
N ALA A 103 -3.26 -2.55 -16.26
CA ALA A 103 -3.16 -1.72 -17.45
C ALA A 103 -1.89 -0.87 -17.45
N LEU A 104 -1.56 -0.24 -16.31
CA LEU A 104 -0.33 0.52 -16.10
C LEU A 104 0.92 -0.34 -16.32
N LEU A 105 0.97 -1.51 -15.69
CA LEU A 105 2.08 -2.45 -15.86
C LEU A 105 2.22 -2.96 -17.30
N ASN A 106 1.11 -3.17 -18.01
CA ASN A 106 1.14 -3.52 -19.43
C ASN A 106 1.75 -2.40 -20.28
N ARG A 107 1.34 -1.15 -20.06
CA ARG A 107 1.89 0.03 -20.76
C ARG A 107 3.38 0.22 -20.48
N ALA A 108 3.81 -0.08 -19.25
CA ALA A 108 5.23 -0.08 -18.86
C ALA A 108 6.02 -1.32 -19.36
N GLY A 109 5.41 -2.19 -20.18
CA GLY A 109 6.09 -3.33 -20.80
C GLY A 109 6.28 -4.56 -19.91
N TYR A 110 5.73 -4.57 -18.68
CA TYR A 110 5.81 -5.74 -17.81
C TYR A 110 4.85 -6.85 -18.24
N ARG A 111 5.36 -8.10 -18.30
CA ARG A 111 4.58 -9.28 -18.72
C ARG A 111 4.74 -10.46 -17.76
N GLY A 112 3.77 -11.39 -17.81
CA GLY A 112 3.82 -12.69 -17.13
C GLY A 112 4.10 -12.60 -15.62
N LYS A 113 5.06 -13.41 -15.15
CA LYS A 113 5.46 -13.47 -13.73
C LYS A 113 5.96 -12.13 -13.18
N LYS A 114 6.66 -11.32 -13.99
CA LYS A 114 7.15 -10.00 -13.56
C LYS A 114 5.99 -9.05 -13.23
N LYS A 115 4.94 -9.06 -14.05
CA LYS A 115 3.71 -8.31 -13.81
C LYS A 115 2.98 -8.79 -12.55
N ALA A 116 2.80 -10.11 -12.41
CA ALA A 116 2.13 -10.69 -11.26
C ALA A 116 2.87 -10.40 -9.94
N ASN A 117 4.19 -10.25 -9.99
CA ASN A 117 4.98 -9.88 -8.81
C ASN A 117 4.85 -8.39 -8.43
N LYS A 118 4.60 -7.51 -9.40
CA LYS A 118 4.50 -6.05 -9.18
C LYS A 118 3.08 -5.55 -8.91
N VAL A 119 2.05 -6.32 -9.28
CA VAL A 119 0.65 -5.84 -9.28
C VAL A 119 0.20 -5.28 -7.92
N ASP A 120 0.52 -5.96 -6.81
CA ASP A 120 0.07 -5.56 -5.47
C ASP A 120 0.70 -4.20 -5.06
N SER A 121 2.02 -4.04 -5.25
CA SER A 121 2.70 -2.76 -4.95
C SER A 121 2.27 -1.62 -5.86
N TYR A 122 1.86 -1.92 -7.10
CA TYR A 122 1.33 -0.91 -8.03
C TYR A 122 -0.12 -0.53 -7.68
N ALA A 123 -0.91 -1.43 -7.09
CA ALA A 123 -2.22 -1.07 -6.53
C ALA A 123 -2.05 -0.09 -5.37
N ALA A 124 -1.12 -0.36 -4.45
CA ALA A 124 -0.76 0.60 -3.39
C ALA A 124 -0.28 1.95 -3.96
N LEU A 125 0.50 1.94 -5.04
CA LEU A 125 0.94 3.15 -5.72
C LEU A 125 -0.22 3.97 -6.28
N LEU A 126 -1.25 3.31 -6.84
CA LEU A 126 -2.45 3.98 -7.31
C LEU A 126 -3.25 4.63 -6.18
N PHE A 127 -3.38 3.97 -5.02
CA PHE A 127 -4.01 4.61 -3.85
C PHE A 127 -3.27 5.87 -3.42
N LEU A 128 -1.94 5.84 -3.46
CA LEU A 128 -1.13 7.00 -3.14
C LEU A 128 -1.29 8.11 -4.18
N PHE A 129 -1.36 7.75 -5.47
CA PHE A 129 -1.62 8.68 -6.55
C PHE A 129 -2.99 9.35 -6.42
N ASP A 130 -4.03 8.58 -6.11
CA ASP A 130 -5.40 9.08 -5.88
C ASP A 130 -5.47 10.00 -4.65
N PHE A 131 -4.75 9.66 -3.58
CA PHE A 131 -4.62 10.50 -2.38
C PHE A 131 -4.07 11.89 -2.71
N PHE A 132 -2.99 11.94 -3.50
CA PHE A 132 -2.37 13.21 -3.95
C PHE A 132 -3.13 13.88 -5.12
N LYS A 133 -4.23 13.30 -5.60
CA LYS A 133 -5.12 13.87 -6.63
C LYS A 133 -4.38 14.39 -7.88
N THR A 134 -3.34 13.69 -8.35
CA THR A 134 -2.53 13.97 -9.56
C THR A 134 -1.40 15.02 -9.46
N GLU A 135 -1.13 15.60 -8.29
CA GLU A 135 -0.06 16.63 -8.14
C GLU A 135 1.37 16.06 -8.00
N VAL A 136 1.56 14.75 -8.23
CA VAL A 136 2.81 14.04 -7.94
C VAL A 136 3.37 13.27 -9.13
N LEU A 137 4.69 13.17 -9.16
CA LEU A 137 5.44 12.38 -10.15
C LEU A 137 5.50 10.91 -9.72
N VAL A 138 5.31 10.01 -10.69
CA VAL A 138 5.36 8.56 -10.46
C VAL A 138 6.71 8.00 -10.90
N ASN A 139 7.39 7.28 -10.01
CA ASN A 139 8.63 6.56 -10.32
C ASN A 139 8.37 5.03 -10.33
N PHE A 140 8.80 4.35 -11.40
CA PHE A 140 8.36 2.99 -11.77
C PHE A 140 9.33 1.85 -11.44
#